data_AF-A0A964D911-F1
#
_entry.id   AF-A0A964D911-F1
#
_cell.length_a   1.000
_cell.length_b   1.000
_cell.length_c   1.000
_cell.angle_alpha   90.00
_cell.angle_beta   90.00
_cell.angle_gamma   90.00
#
_symmetry.space_group_name_H-M   'P 1'
#
loop_
_entity.id
_entity.type
_entity.pdbx_description
1 polymer ?
#
loop_
_entity_poly.entity_id
_entity_poly.type
_entity_poly.pdbx_seq_one_letter_code
_entity_poly.pdbx_strand_id
1 'polypeptide(L)'
;MAYSDFSLASVKKSLNLTISPRQDLFSAVPDLKCSNYLTETLAYNVPFALASNTEKSRSEMIIAPILLELTSNSKKAHTVPVRLSVSR
;
A
#
# COMPACT_ATOMS: atom_id res chain seq x y z
N MET A 1 -13.71 -18.41 -22.13
CA MET A 1 -13.40 -19.17 -20.90
C MET A 1 -13.96 -18.39 -19.74
N ALA A 2 -14.68 -19.03 -18.83
CA ALA A 2 -15.15 -18.36 -17.62
C ALA A 2 -13.97 -18.21 -16.64
N TYR A 3 -14.01 -17.21 -15.77
CA TYR A 3 -12.98 -17.03 -14.73
C TYR A 3 -12.89 -18.25 -13.79
N SER A 4 -13.99 -19.00 -13.63
CA SER A 4 -14.04 -20.27 -12.89
C SER A 4 -13.19 -21.38 -13.51
N ASP A 5 -12.85 -21.28 -14.80
CA ASP A 5 -12.07 -22.29 -15.51
C ASP A 5 -10.54 -22.05 -15.39
N PHE A 6 -10.13 -20.97 -14.71
CA PHE A 6 -8.72 -20.67 -14.47
C PHE A 6 -8.17 -21.49 -13.30
N SER A 7 -7.14 -22.29 -13.56
CA SER A 7 -6.34 -22.93 -12.51
C SER A 7 -4.88 -22.55 -12.66
N LEU A 8 -4.16 -22.42 -11.56
CA LEU A 8 -2.74 -22.09 -11.57
C LEU A 8 -1.93 -23.14 -12.34
N ALA A 9 -2.33 -24.41 -12.28
CA ALA A 9 -1.73 -25.50 -13.04
C ALA A 9 -1.93 -25.37 -14.55
N SER A 10 -3.15 -25.04 -15.00
CA SER A 10 -3.46 -24.87 -16.43
C SER A 10 -2.71 -23.67 -17.03
N VAL A 11 -2.66 -22.55 -16.32
CA VAL A 11 -1.96 -21.34 -16.75
C VAL A 11 -0.44 -21.54 -16.77
N LYS A 12 0.12 -22.21 -15.77
CA LYS A 12 1.55 -22.55 -15.74
C LYS A 12 1.96 -23.33 -16.99
N LYS A 13 1.13 -24.31 -17.39
CA LYS A 13 1.37 -25.15 -18.56
C LYS A 13 1.12 -24.43 -19.88
N SER A 14 0.04 -23.66 -20.00
CA SER A 14 -0.30 -22.99 -21.27
C SER A 14 0.62 -21.83 -21.60
N LEU A 15 1.12 -21.13 -20.58
CA LEU A 15 1.98 -19.95 -20.73
C LEU A 15 3.47 -20.25 -20.45
N ASN A 16 3.84 -21.51 -20.22
CA ASN A 16 5.20 -21.94 -19.89
C ASN A 16 5.83 -21.14 -18.74
N LEU A 17 5.07 -20.91 -17.66
CA LEU A 17 5.52 -20.09 -16.55
C LEU A 17 6.33 -20.90 -15.53
N THR A 18 7.35 -20.27 -14.97
CA THR A 18 8.07 -20.79 -13.80
C THR A 18 7.58 -20.06 -12.56
N ILE A 19 7.15 -20.81 -11.55
CA ILE A 19 6.74 -20.22 -10.27
C ILE A 19 8.02 -19.98 -9.47
N SER A 20 8.32 -18.72 -9.20
CA SER A 20 9.39 -18.35 -8.29
C SER A 20 8.82 -18.21 -6.88
N PRO A 21 9.35 -18.91 -5.87
CA PRO A 21 8.91 -18.79 -4.48
C PRO A 21 9.46 -17.52 -3.84
N ARG A 22 9.64 -16.42 -4.58
CA ARG A 22 10.21 -15.17 -4.05
C ARG A 22 9.29 -14.67 -2.93
N GLN A 23 9.68 -14.96 -1.68
CA GLN A 23 8.86 -14.71 -0.50
C GLN A 23 8.78 -13.24 -0.13
N ASP A 24 9.70 -12.42 -0.67
CA ASP A 24 9.78 -11.02 -0.34
C ASP A 24 9.97 -10.17 -1.61
N LEU A 25 8.85 -9.66 -2.13
CA LEU A 25 8.80 -8.78 -3.31
C LEU A 25 9.38 -7.39 -3.01
N PHE A 26 9.49 -7.03 -1.73
CA PHE A 26 9.86 -5.69 -1.28
C PHE A 26 11.16 -5.68 -0.49
N SER A 27 11.92 -6.78 -0.47
CA SER A 27 13.20 -6.90 0.27
C SER A 27 14.25 -5.84 -0.09
N ALA A 28 14.15 -5.25 -1.28
CA ALA A 28 15.04 -4.20 -1.76
C ALA A 28 14.55 -2.77 -1.44
N VAL A 29 13.34 -2.64 -0.91
CA VAL A 29 12.72 -1.36 -0.57
C VAL A 29 12.96 -1.09 0.92
N PRO A 30 13.51 0.07 1.30
CA PRO A 30 13.68 0.41 2.70
C PRO A 30 12.32 0.60 3.38
N ASP A 31 12.24 0.21 4.65
CA ASP A 31 11.04 0.40 5.46
C ASP A 31 10.63 1.88 5.52
N LEU A 32 9.35 2.13 5.25
CA LEU A 32 8.77 3.46 5.40
C LEU A 32 8.20 3.60 6.80
N LYS A 33 8.73 4.56 7.58
CA LYS A 33 8.18 4.88 8.90
C LYS A 33 6.83 5.58 8.74
N CYS A 34 5.82 5.07 9.43
CA CYS A 34 4.52 5.74 9.53
C CYS A 34 4.66 7.09 10.25
N SER A 35 3.86 8.07 9.82
CA SER A 35 3.76 9.33 10.55
C SER A 35 3.15 9.13 11.93
N ASN A 36 3.45 10.04 12.87
CA ASN A 36 2.81 10.02 14.19
C ASN A 36 1.29 10.14 14.06
N TYR A 37 0.81 10.98 13.14
CA TYR A 37 -0.60 11.16 12.87
C TYR A 37 -1.31 9.86 12.48
N LEU A 38 -0.76 9.10 11.52
CA LEU A 38 -1.37 7.83 11.12
C LEU A 38 -1.26 6.78 12.21
N THR A 39 -0.15 6.75 12.94
CA THR A 39 0.05 5.82 14.06
C THR A 39 -1.02 6.03 15.13
N GLU A 40 -1.23 7.27 15.55
CA GLU A 40 -2.26 7.65 16.53
C GLU A 40 -3.68 7.42 15.98
N THR A 41 -3.92 7.79 14.72
CA THR A 41 -5.22 7.60 14.06
C THR A 41 -5.60 6.12 14.00
N LEU A 42 -4.68 5.24 13.59
CA LEU A 42 -4.94 3.80 13.53
C LEU A 42 -5.10 3.18 14.92
N ALA A 43 -4.31 3.62 15.91
CA ALA A 43 -4.45 3.15 17.27
C ALA A 43 -5.85 3.44 17.85
N TYR A 44 -6.40 4.62 17.53
CA TYR A 44 -7.76 5.00 17.93
C TYR A 44 -8.83 4.29 17.09
N ASN A 45 -8.69 4.28 15.77
CA ASN A 45 -9.73 3.87 14.83
C ASN A 45 -9.91 2.35 14.68
N VAL A 46 -8.83 1.58 14.70
CA VAL A 46 -8.85 0.13 14.43
C VAL A 46 -9.80 -0.62 15.37
N PRO A 47 -9.80 -0.39 16.70
CA PRO A 47 -10.75 -1.02 17.61
C PRO A 47 -12.20 -0.78 17.23
N PHE A 48 -12.58 0.44 16.85
CA PHE A 48 -13.96 0.77 16.44
C PHE A 48 -14.32 0.16 15.09
N ALA A 49 -13.37 0.17 14.14
CA ALA A 49 -13.55 -0.42 12.82
C ALA A 49 -13.84 -1.92 12.91
N LEU A 50 -13.11 -2.62 13.79
CA LEU A 50 -13.29 -4.04 14.03
C LEU A 50 -14.56 -4.34 14.83
N ALA A 51 -14.88 -3.52 15.84
CA ALA A 51 -16.08 -3.69 16.66
C ALA A 51 -17.38 -3.49 15.85
N SER A 52 -17.39 -2.55 14.90
CA SER A 52 -18.56 -2.32 14.03
C SER A 52 -18.78 -3.45 13.01
N ASN A 53 -17.74 -4.22 12.69
CA ASN A 53 -17.74 -5.36 11.77
C ASN A 53 -18.24 -5.09 10.33
N THR A 54 -18.50 -3.84 9.95
CA THR A 54 -18.91 -3.49 8.58
C THR A 54 -17.71 -3.30 7.65
N GLU A 55 -17.91 -3.53 6.36
CA GLU A 55 -16.90 -3.18 5.34
C GLU A 55 -16.66 -1.68 5.30
N LYS A 56 -17.72 -0.88 5.50
CA LYS A 56 -17.65 0.58 5.48
C LYS A 56 -16.74 1.12 6.59
N SER A 57 -16.89 0.64 7.82
CA SER A 57 -16.04 1.07 8.93
C SER A 57 -14.57 0.73 8.66
N ARG A 58 -14.26 -0.48 8.15
CA ARG A 58 -12.87 -0.82 7.77
C ARG A 58 -12.34 0.10 6.66
N SER A 59 -13.16 0.42 5.67
CA SER A 59 -12.80 1.31 4.58
C SER A 59 -12.48 2.72 5.05
N GLU A 60 -13.32 3.32 5.90
CA GLU A 60 -13.16 4.70 6.35
C GLU A 60 -12.13 4.85 7.48
N MET A 61 -12.04 3.88 8.38
CA MET A 61 -11.27 4.00 9.62
C MET A 61 -9.86 3.38 9.52
N ILE A 62 -9.61 2.51 8.55
CA ILE A 62 -8.30 1.86 8.34
C ILE A 62 -7.74 2.18 6.95
N ILE A 63 -8.48 1.85 5.89
CA ILE A 63 -7.96 1.93 4.52
C ILE A 63 -7.75 3.38 4.07
N ALA A 64 -8.76 4.25 4.25
CA ALA A 64 -8.69 5.64 3.81
C ALA A 64 -7.53 6.44 4.47
N PRO A 65 -7.29 6.36 5.80
CA PRO A 65 -6.14 7.02 6.43
C PRO A 65 -4.79 6.60 5.85
N ILE A 66 -4.61 5.29 5.58
CA ILE A 66 -3.36 4.76 4.98
C ILE A 66 -3.16 5.34 3.57
N LEU A 67 -4.21 5.33 2.73
CA LEU A 67 -4.13 5.87 1.37
C LEU A 67 -3.86 7.38 1.35
N LEU A 68 -4.46 8.13 2.27
CA LEU A 68 -4.21 9.56 2.43
C LEU A 68 -2.76 9.84 2.81
N GLU A 69 -2.17 9.05 3.72
CA GLU A 69 -0.75 9.20 4.06
C GLU A 69 0.15 8.89 2.85
N LEU A 70 -0.10 7.78 2.15
CA LEU A 70 0.70 7.38 0.98
C LEU A 70 0.66 8.45 -0.13
N THR A 71 -0.53 9.00 -0.42
CA THR A 71 -0.67 10.08 -1.41
C THR A 71 0.00 11.37 -0.97
N SER A 72 -0.03 11.70 0.32
CA SER A 72 0.69 12.85 0.90
C SER A 72 2.21 12.67 0.80
N ASN A 73 2.73 11.48 1.13
CA ASN A 73 4.15 11.17 1.07
C ASN A 73 4.68 11.14 -0.37
N SER A 74 3.90 10.65 -1.33
CA SER A 74 4.26 10.70 -2.76
C SER A 74 4.41 12.12 -3.29
N LYS A 75 3.64 13.10 -2.76
CA LYS A 75 3.79 14.52 -3.15
C LYS A 75 5.09 15.13 -2.61
N LYS A 76 5.52 14.75 -1.40
CA LYS A 76 6.79 15.22 -0.81
C LYS A 76 8.02 14.74 -1.58
N ALA A 77 7.97 13.52 -2.13
CA ALA A 77 9.07 12.94 -2.89
C ALA A 77 9.33 13.62 -4.26
N HIS A 78 8.36 14.36 -4.79
CA HIS A 78 8.47 15.06 -6.08
C HIS A 78 8.90 16.54 -5.96
N THR A 79 9.08 17.05 -4.74
CA THR A 79 9.51 18.44 -4.53
C THR A 79 11.04 18.51 -4.50
N VAL A 80 11.67 18.45 -5.67
CA VAL A 80 13.08 18.81 -5.84
C VAL A 80 13.23 20.30 -5.45
N PRO A 81 14.12 20.68 -4.53
CA PRO A 81 14.33 22.09 -4.22
C PRO A 81 14.99 22.75 -5.42
N VAL A 82 14.25 23.61 -6.13
CA VAL A 82 14.84 24.58 -7.05
C VAL A 82 15.72 25.50 -6.21
N ARG A 83 17.03 25.24 -6.24
CA ARG A 83 18.03 26.06 -5.58
C ARG A 83 18.06 27.41 -6.32
N LEU A 84 17.28 28.38 -5.83
CA LEU A 84 17.44 29.78 -6.23
C LEU A 84 18.81 30.25 -5.72
N SER A 85 19.83 30.03 -6.55
CA SER A 85 21.11 30.72 -6.44
C SER A 85 20.87 32.18 -6.82
N VAL A 86 20.43 32.98 -5.85
CA VAL A 86 20.58 34.43 -5.96
C VAL A 86 22.03 34.73 -5.61
N SER A 87 22.89 34.72 -6.64
CA SER A 87 24.19 35.38 -6.56
C SER A 87 23.95 36.87 -6.42
N ARG A 88 24.33 37.44 -5.28
CA ARG A 88 24.71 38.84 -5.17
C ARG A 88 26.23 38.91 -5.14
#